data_AF-A0A6G9Y6T7-F1
#
_entry.id   AF-A0A6G9Y6T7-F1
#
_cell.length_a   1.000
_cell.length_b   1.000
_cell.length_c   1.000
_cell.angle_alpha   90.00
_cell.angle_beta   90.00
_cell.angle_gamma   90.00
#
_symmetry.space_group_name_H-M   'P 1'
#
loop_
_entity.id
_entity.type
_entity.pdbx_description
1 polymer ?
#
loop_
_entity_poly.entity_id
_entity_poly.type
_entity_poly.pdbx_seq_one_letter_code
_entity_poly.pdbx_strand_id
1 'polypeptide(L)'
;MSVHVKNAALMTSDITRHQARCTGDGGWVVSFLPGRTLSTDQALAALRAAEELAAIQAYAAPLGLTALELVGMAANERPWHPTPADGRGWHDRLFRRGQ
;
A
#
# COMPACT_ATOMS: atom_id res chain seq x y z
N MET A 1 -10.93 1.45 -8.16
CA MET A 1 -10.27 0.14 -7.93
C MET A 1 -11.33 -0.92 -7.77
N SER A 2 -11.59 -1.73 -8.80
CA SER A 2 -12.61 -2.80 -8.73
C SER A 2 -12.10 -4.11 -9.31
N VAL A 3 -12.06 -5.15 -8.47
CA VAL A 3 -11.91 -6.52 -8.94
C VAL A 3 -13.25 -7.00 -9.47
N HIS A 4 -13.27 -7.49 -10.71
CA HIS A 4 -14.45 -8.01 -11.37
C HIS A 4 -14.49 -9.54 -11.31
N VAL A 5 -15.61 -10.10 -10.85
CA VAL A 5 -15.86 -11.55 -10.87
C VAL A 5 -16.71 -11.88 -12.10
N LYS A 6 -16.17 -12.67 -13.02
CA LYS A 6 -16.86 -13.17 -14.22
C LYS A 6 -17.29 -14.62 -14.00
N ASN A 7 -18.60 -14.86 -14.01
CA ASN A 7 -19.24 -16.18 -13.98
C ASN A 7 -18.76 -17.12 -12.86
N ALA A 8 -18.39 -16.57 -11.70
CA ALA A 8 -17.79 -17.31 -10.58
C ALA A 8 -16.55 -18.16 -10.92
N ALA A 9 -15.96 -17.95 -12.11
CA ALA A 9 -14.87 -18.77 -12.64
C ALA A 9 -13.57 -17.97 -12.84
N LEU A 10 -13.67 -16.64 -12.93
CA LEU A 10 -12.54 -15.76 -13.21
C LEU A 10 -12.68 -14.46 -12.42
N MET A 11 -11.60 -14.04 -11.75
CA MET A 11 -11.48 -12.70 -11.17
C MET A 11 -10.38 -11.94 -11.89
N THR A 12 -10.63 -10.68 -12.24
CA THR A 12 -9.65 -9.81 -12.92
C THR A 12 -9.63 -8.43 -12.29
N SER A 13 -8.44 -7.84 -12.20
CA SER A 13 -8.26 -6.43 -11.85
C SER A 13 -8.41 -5.53 -13.09
N ASP A 14 -8.89 -4.30 -12.90
CA ASP A 14 -8.89 -3.24 -13.91
C ASP A 14 -7.53 -2.52 -14.02
N ILE A 15 -6.64 -2.72 -13.06
CA ILE A 15 -5.36 -1.98 -12.92
C ILE A 15 -4.16 -2.88 -13.18
N THR A 16 -4.24 -4.15 -12.82
CA THR A 16 -3.15 -5.10 -13.01
C THR A 16 -3.53 -6.19 -14.01
N ARG A 17 -2.52 -6.79 -14.66
CA ARG A 17 -2.72 -7.96 -15.53
C ARG A 17 -2.96 -9.26 -14.76
N HIS A 18 -3.00 -9.20 -13.42
CA HIS A 18 -3.16 -10.36 -12.58
C HIS A 18 -4.62 -10.80 -12.52
N GLN A 19 -4.80 -12.12 -12.53
CA GLN A 19 -6.11 -12.76 -12.50
C GLN A 19 -6.12 -13.95 -11.53
N ALA A 20 -7.32 -14.30 -11.06
CA ALA A 20 -7.58 -15.54 -10.34
C ALA A 20 -8.53 -16.44 -11.15
N ARG A 21 -8.24 -17.73 -11.22
CA ARG A 21 -9.09 -18.73 -11.90
C ARG A 21 -9.62 -19.73 -10.88
N CYS A 22 -10.91 -20.04 -10.97
CA CYS A 22 -11.54 -21.08 -10.14
C CYS A 22 -11.02 -22.46 -10.56
N THR A 23 -10.75 -23.34 -9.60
CA THR A 23 -10.29 -24.72 -9.81
C THR A 23 -11.35 -25.77 -9.52
N GLY A 24 -12.54 -25.36 -9.04
CA GLY A 24 -13.55 -26.27 -8.48
C GLY A 24 -13.58 -26.22 -6.95
N ASP A 25 -14.69 -26.66 -6.34
CA ASP A 25 -14.89 -26.78 -4.88
C ASP A 25 -14.59 -25.51 -4.06
N GLY A 26 -14.80 -24.33 -4.66
CA GLY A 26 -14.52 -23.03 -4.02
C GLY A 26 -13.03 -22.65 -3.99
N GLY A 27 -12.17 -23.43 -4.64
CA GLY A 27 -10.73 -23.16 -4.76
C GLY A 27 -10.41 -22.21 -5.92
N TRP A 28 -9.37 -21.41 -5.72
CA TRP A 28 -8.87 -20.42 -6.67
C TRP A 28 -7.34 -20.47 -6.78
N VAL A 29 -6.82 -20.28 -7.99
CA VAL A 29 -5.39 -20.06 -8.24
C VAL A 29 -5.18 -18.64 -8.76
N VAL A 30 -4.19 -17.94 -8.21
CA VAL A 30 -3.85 -16.56 -8.61
C VAL A 30 -2.57 -16.59 -9.44
N SER A 31 -2.55 -15.85 -10.56
CA SER A 31 -1.47 -15.86 -11.56
C SER A 31 -0.04 -15.65 -11.00
N PHE A 32 0.12 -14.91 -9.89
CA PHE A 32 1.41 -14.63 -9.27
C PHE A 32 1.65 -15.40 -7.95
N LEU A 33 0.74 -16.31 -7.57
CA LEU A 33 0.90 -17.21 -6.42
C LEU A 33 0.77 -18.68 -6.89
N PRO A 34 1.68 -19.17 -7.75
CA PRO A 34 1.60 -20.53 -8.27
C PRO A 34 1.72 -21.57 -7.15
N GLY A 35 1.02 -22.69 -7.32
CA GLY A 35 1.07 -23.82 -6.38
C GLY A 35 0.24 -23.65 -5.10
N ARG A 36 -0.56 -22.58 -4.97
CA ARG A 36 -1.49 -22.39 -3.86
C ARG A 36 -2.94 -22.43 -4.36
N THR A 37 -3.76 -23.22 -3.67
CA THR A 37 -5.23 -23.14 -3.78
C THR A 37 -5.74 -22.24 -2.67
N LEU A 38 -6.43 -21.17 -3.04
CA LEU A 38 -6.93 -20.13 -2.16
C LEU A 38 -8.46 -20.18 -2.08
N SER A 39 -9.02 -19.71 -0.96
CA SER A 39 -10.45 -19.39 -0.91
C SER A 39 -10.78 -18.17 -1.77
N THR A 40 -12.07 -17.94 -2.04
CA THR A 40 -12.56 -16.73 -2.73
C THR A 40 -12.03 -15.44 -2.08
N ASP A 41 -12.12 -15.31 -0.75
CA ASP A 41 -11.67 -14.11 -0.03
C ASP A 41 -10.16 -13.92 -0.11
N GLN A 42 -9.39 -15.01 -0.03
CA GLN A 42 -7.94 -14.98 -0.17
C GLN A 42 -7.50 -14.59 -1.59
N ALA A 43 -8.19 -15.11 -2.61
CA ALA A 43 -7.92 -14.74 -4.01
C ALA A 43 -8.25 -13.27 -4.27
N LEU A 44 -9.36 -12.76 -3.73
CA LEU A 44 -9.71 -11.35 -3.79
C LEU A 44 -8.65 -10.48 -3.09
N ALA A 45 -8.26 -10.84 -1.87
CA ALA A 45 -7.23 -10.13 -1.12
C ALA A 45 -5.89 -10.10 -1.87
N ALA A 46 -5.50 -11.21 -2.52
CA ALA A 46 -4.30 -11.24 -3.35
C ALA A 46 -4.38 -10.26 -4.53
N LEU A 47 -5.49 -10.23 -5.27
CA LEU A 47 -5.65 -9.29 -6.39
C LEU A 47 -5.64 -7.82 -5.92
N ARG A 48 -6.25 -7.52 -4.77
CA ARG A 48 -6.17 -6.18 -4.16
C ARG A 48 -4.75 -5.82 -3.74
N ALA A 49 -4.00 -6.75 -3.15
CA ALA A 49 -2.60 -6.51 -2.81
C ALA A 49 -1.75 -6.19 -4.06
N ALA A 50 -2.03 -6.83 -5.19
CA ALA A 50 -1.37 -6.51 -6.46
C ALA A 50 -1.75 -5.10 -6.97
N GLU A 51 -3.01 -4.70 -6.83
CA GLU A 51 -3.48 -3.34 -7.13
C GLU A 51 -2.76 -2.28 -6.27
N GLU A 52 -2.66 -2.50 -4.97
CA GLU A 52 -1.95 -1.60 -4.05
C GLU A 52 -0.46 -1.53 -4.39
N LEU A 53 0.17 -2.65 -4.74
CA LEU A 53 1.57 -2.65 -5.16
C LEU A 53 1.79 -1.80 -6.42
N ALA A 54 0.86 -1.84 -7.39
CA ALA A 54 0.92 -0.98 -8.57
C ALA A 54 0.79 0.51 -8.21
N ALA A 55 -0.05 0.86 -7.22
CA ALA A 55 -0.15 2.22 -6.72
C ALA A 55 1.15 2.67 -6.02
N ILE A 56 1.73 1.83 -5.17
CA ILE A 56 3.02 2.10 -4.51
C ILE A 56 4.14 2.30 -5.54
N GLN A 57 4.17 1.49 -6.60
CA GLN A 57 5.13 1.68 -7.71
C GLN A 57 4.99 3.06 -8.36
N ALA A 58 3.75 3.52 -8.58
CA ALA A 58 3.50 4.85 -9.15
C ALA A 58 3.97 5.98 -8.22
N TYR A 59 3.88 5.82 -6.90
CA TYR A 59 4.39 6.78 -5.91
C TYR A 59 5.91 6.75 -5.76
N ALA A 60 6.52 5.57 -5.91
CA ALA A 60 7.97 5.40 -5.80
C ALA A 60 8.72 6.00 -7.01
N ALA A 61 8.14 5.91 -8.21
CA ALA A 61 8.73 6.40 -9.45
C ALA A 61 9.23 7.87 -9.40
N PRO A 62 8.43 8.88 -8.99
CA PRO A 62 8.89 10.27 -8.90
C PRO A 62 9.96 10.50 -7.82
N LEU A 63 10.12 9.57 -6.88
CA LEU A 63 11.16 9.62 -5.85
C LEU A 63 12.48 8.96 -6.30
N GLY A 64 12.51 8.38 -7.51
CA GLY A 64 13.65 7.59 -7.97
C GLY A 64 13.82 6.26 -7.22
N LEU A 65 12.73 5.74 -6.65
CA LEU A 65 12.73 4.53 -5.83
C LEU A 65 11.97 3.40 -6.52
N THR A 66 12.31 2.17 -6.18
CA THR A 66 11.45 1.01 -6.38
C THR A 66 10.37 0.96 -5.29
N ALA A 67 9.27 0.25 -5.55
CA ALA A 67 8.23 0.04 -4.54
C ALA A 67 8.74 -0.63 -3.27
N LEU A 68 9.69 -1.57 -3.38
CA LEU A 68 10.26 -2.26 -2.23
C LEU A 68 11.12 -1.33 -1.36
N GLU A 69 11.90 -0.43 -1.97
CA GLU A 69 12.65 0.58 -1.24
C GLU A 69 11.72 1.56 -0.52
N LEU A 70 10.68 2.04 -1.20
CA LEU A 70 9.69 2.95 -0.60
C LEU A 70 9.00 2.29 0.61
N VAL A 71 8.52 1.06 0.45
CA VAL A 71 7.88 0.30 1.54
C VAL A 71 8.87 0.02 2.67
N GLY A 72 10.10 -0.39 2.32
CA GLY A 72 11.15 -0.66 3.30
C GLY A 72 11.49 0.58 4.12
N MET A 73 11.67 1.74 3.50
CA MET A 73 11.93 2.99 4.22
C MET A 73 10.74 3.41 5.06
N ALA A 74 9.53 3.42 4.52
CA ALA A 74 8.34 3.82 5.28
C ALA A 74 8.06 2.91 6.48
N ALA A 75 8.34 1.61 6.38
CA ALA A 75 8.13 0.65 7.46
C ALA A 75 9.20 0.70 8.55
N ASN A 76 10.43 1.12 8.22
CA ASN A 76 11.56 1.11 9.16
C ASN A 76 11.93 2.50 9.71
N GLU A 77 11.57 3.58 9.00
CA GLU A 77 11.89 4.94 9.42
C GLU A 77 11.07 5.30 10.66
N ARG A 78 11.74 5.87 11.67
CA ARG A 78 11.02 6.36 12.85
C ARG A 78 10.28 7.63 12.46
N PRO A 79 9.00 7.78 12.84
CA PRO A 79 8.34 9.07 12.74
C PRO A 79 9.21 10.12 13.42
N TRP A 80 9.35 11.28 12.77
CA TRP A 80 10.06 12.40 13.39
C TRP A 80 9.47 12.63 14.77
N HIS A 81 10.31 12.66 15.81
CA HIS A 81 9.85 13.03 17.13
C HIS A 81 9.23 14.43 17.01
N PRO A 82 7.99 14.66 17.46
CA PRO A 82 7.52 16.02 17.61
C PRO A 82 8.48 16.71 18.58
N THR A 83 9.27 17.66 18.08
CA THR A 83 10.14 18.47 18.92
C THR A 83 9.25 19.14 19.96
N PRO A 84 9.49 18.99 21.28
CA PRO A 84 8.78 19.77 22.28
C PRO A 84 9.35 21.20 22.25
N ALA A 85 9.08 21.94 21.18
CA ALA A 85 9.45 23.33 21.00
C ALA A 85 8.28 24.23 20.60
N ASP A 86 7.05 23.70 20.51
CA ASP A 86 5.82 24.51 20.40
C ASP A 86 5.28 24.96 21.77
N GLY A 87 6.18 25.28 22.70
CA GLY A 87 5.83 25.57 24.09
C GLY A 87 6.22 26.95 24.61
N ARG A 88 7.46 27.41 24.43
CA ARG A 88 7.95 28.63 25.11
C ARG A 88 9.13 29.24 24.36
N GLY A 89 8.94 30.42 23.74
CA GLY A 89 10.08 31.15 23.18
C GLY A 89 9.80 32.45 22.43
N TRP A 90 8.55 32.79 22.14
CA TRP A 90 8.22 34.00 21.36
C TRP A 90 7.81 35.20 22.22
N HIS A 91 7.34 34.98 23.46
CA HIS A 91 6.88 36.07 24.34
C HIS A 91 8.01 36.76 25.13
N ASP A 92 9.14 36.10 25.39
CA ASP A 92 10.23 36.70 26.19
C ASP A 92 11.16 37.63 25.41
N ARG A 93 11.04 37.69 24.09
CA ARG A 93 11.92 38.52 23.25
C ARG A 93 11.37 39.92 22.97
N LEU A 94 10.10 40.18 23.29
CA LEU A 94 9.44 41.47 23.05
C LEU A 94 9.38 42.39 24.29
N PHE A 95 9.66 41.89 25.50
CA PHE A 95 9.63 42.70 26.74
C PHE A 95 11.00 43.19 27.24
N ARG A 96 12.10 42.93 26.52
CA ARG A 96 13.45 43.38 26.92
C ARG A 96 14.04 44.48 26.01
N ARG A 97 13.19 45.22 25.30
CA ARG A 97 13.53 46.50 24.65
C ARG A 97 12.50 47.55 25.07
N GLY A 98 12.67 48.07 26.28
CA GLY A 98 11.76 49.03 26.88
C GLY A 98 12.17 49.42 28.29
N GLN A 99 13.46 49.71 28.47
CA GLN A 99 13.99 50.49 29.58
C GLN A 99 14.91 51.56 29.01
#